data_AF-A0A914PER2-F1
#
_entry.id   AF-A0A914PER2-F1
#
_cell.length_a   1.000
_cell.length_b   1.000
_cell.length_c   1.000
_cell.angle_alpha   90.00
_cell.angle_beta   90.00
_cell.angle_gamma   90.00
#
_symmetry.space_group_name_H-M   'P 1'
#
loop_
_entity.id
_entity.type
_entity.pdbx_description
1 polymer ?
#
loop_
_entity_poly.entity_id
_entity_poly.type
_entity_poly.pdbx_seq_one_letter_code
_entity_poly.pdbx_strand_id
1 'polypeptide(L)'
;MDRMKAMIEQQIHQMDVMLEGNPTHYYHGIFSVYALYAPGVNADSDNVPYLEKRLNEVTNLKSLLQRDASYWEGLVSKYFTKDQIIVIGNPNAKLVDELAEKEEKRVKAQVERLGTEGLKKCGEALQKAVAKNEVC
;
A
#
# COMPACT_ATOMS: atom_id res chain seq x y z
N MET A 1 -14.06 15.68 -23.44
CA MET A 1 -12.84 14.99 -22.95
C MET A 1 -11.78 15.96 -22.45
N ASP A 2 -12.00 17.26 -22.58
CA ASP A 2 -11.05 18.32 -22.18
C ASP A 2 -10.76 18.32 -20.68
N ARG A 3 -11.72 17.89 -19.87
CA ARG A 3 -11.53 17.72 -18.42
C ARG A 3 -10.45 16.69 -18.09
N MET A 4 -10.44 15.53 -18.76
CA MET A 4 -9.42 14.50 -18.52
C MET A 4 -8.04 14.99 -18.93
N LYS A 5 -7.96 15.69 -20.06
CA LYS A 5 -6.72 16.31 -20.53
C LYS A 5 -6.18 17.32 -19.51
N ALA A 6 -7.02 18.26 -19.07
CA ALA A 6 -6.64 19.26 -18.07
C ALA A 6 -6.20 18.63 -16.75
N MET A 7 -6.86 17.55 -16.29
CA MET A 7 -6.46 16.82 -15.09
C MET A 7 -5.09 16.16 -15.24
N ILE A 8 -4.81 15.53 -16.38
CA ILE A 8 -3.50 14.90 -16.63
C ILE A 8 -2.40 15.96 -16.75
N GLU A 9 -2.66 17.08 -17.43
CA GLU A 9 -1.71 18.21 -17.51
C GLU A 9 -1.39 18.80 -16.13
N GLN A 10 -2.41 18.97 -15.28
CA GLN A 10 -2.22 19.40 -13.89
C GLN A 10 -1.37 18.39 -13.09
N GLN A 11 -1.62 17.09 -13.25
CA GLN A 11 -0.86 16.04 -12.57
C GLN A 11 0.62 16.03 -13.00
N ILE A 12 0.88 16.22 -14.30
CA ILE A 12 2.26 16.34 -14.83
C ILE A 12 2.96 17.53 -14.16
N HIS A 13 2.31 18.70 -14.13
CA HIS A 13 2.90 19.89 -13.53
C HIS A 13 3.20 19.69 -12.03
N GLN A 14 2.29 19.08 -11.28
CA GLN A 14 2.51 18.76 -9.86
C GLN A 14 3.70 17.81 -9.66
N MET A 15 3.87 16.84 -10.55
CA MET A 15 5.00 15.93 -10.54
C MET A 15 6.31 16.66 -10.82
N ASP A 16 6.35 17.53 -11.81
CA ASP A 16 7.55 18.30 -12.14
C ASP A 16 7.98 19.17 -10.95
N VAL A 17 7.03 19.89 -10.32
CA VAL A 17 7.31 20.68 -9.10
C VAL A 17 7.83 19.81 -7.95
N MET A 18 7.27 18.61 -7.76
CA MET A 18 7.71 17.68 -6.72
C MET A 18 9.12 17.17 -6.97
N LEU A 19 9.44 16.81 -8.22
CA LEU A 19 10.75 16.31 -8.62
C LEU A 19 11.83 17.40 -8.55
N GLU A 20 11.48 18.65 -8.83
CA GLU A 20 12.38 19.79 -8.69
C GLU A 20 12.61 20.19 -7.23
N GLY A 21 11.57 20.16 -6.39
CA GLY A 21 11.64 20.64 -5.01
C GLY A 21 12.09 19.60 -3.97
N ASN A 22 11.68 18.34 -4.11
CA ASN A 22 12.04 17.26 -3.18
C ASN A 22 11.91 15.88 -3.86
N PRO A 23 12.85 15.51 -4.74
CA PRO A 23 12.80 14.24 -5.46
C PRO A 23 12.93 13.05 -4.51
N THR A 24 13.63 13.21 -3.37
CA THR A 24 13.82 12.16 -2.38
C THR A 24 12.50 11.64 -1.83
N HIS A 25 11.53 12.53 -1.55
CA HIS A 25 10.22 12.12 -1.05
C HIS A 25 9.48 11.21 -2.06
N TYR A 26 9.56 11.54 -3.35
CA TYR A 26 8.92 10.75 -4.40
C TYR A 26 9.60 9.38 -4.59
N TYR A 27 10.92 9.37 -4.72
CA TYR A 27 11.66 8.14 -5.02
C TYR A 27 11.80 7.21 -3.81
N HIS A 28 11.82 7.73 -2.58
CA HIS A 28 11.93 6.92 -1.38
C HIS A 28 10.81 5.88 -1.28
N GLY A 29 9.56 6.26 -1.56
CA GLY A 29 8.44 5.32 -1.56
C GLY A 29 8.62 4.18 -2.58
N ILE A 30 9.09 4.51 -3.79
CA ILE A 30 9.31 3.53 -4.87
C ILE A 30 10.41 2.54 -4.49
N PHE A 31 11.55 3.03 -3.99
CA PHE A 31 12.67 2.19 -3.59
C PHE A 31 12.37 1.36 -2.33
N SER A 32 11.63 1.90 -1.37
CA SER A 32 11.23 1.17 -0.16
C SER A 32 10.31 0.00 -0.50
N VAL A 33 9.32 0.21 -1.38
CA VAL A 33 8.45 -0.88 -1.87
C VAL A 33 9.27 -1.91 -2.65
N TYR A 34 10.19 -1.46 -3.51
CA TYR A 34 11.07 -2.37 -4.23
C TYR A 34 11.91 -3.21 -3.26
N ALA A 35 12.57 -2.60 -2.27
CA ALA A 35 13.42 -3.31 -1.33
C ALA A 35 12.65 -4.31 -0.45
N LEU A 36 11.41 -4.01 -0.07
CA LEU A 36 10.60 -4.87 0.79
C LEU A 36 9.96 -6.04 0.04
N TYR A 37 9.53 -5.83 -1.21
CA TYR A 37 8.65 -6.77 -1.91
C TYR A 37 9.25 -7.37 -3.18
N ALA A 38 10.30 -6.78 -3.77
CA ALA A 38 10.94 -7.32 -4.97
C ALA A 38 11.95 -8.46 -4.73
N PRO A 39 12.70 -8.57 -3.61
CA PRO A 39 13.75 -9.59 -3.49
C PRO A 39 13.28 -11.04 -3.31
N GLY A 40 11.97 -11.31 -3.20
CA GLY A 40 11.42 -12.64 -2.86
C GLY A 40 10.42 -13.25 -3.84
N VAL A 41 10.01 -12.51 -4.88
CA VAL A 41 9.16 -13.01 -5.96
C VAL A 41 10.06 -13.12 -7.17
N ASN A 42 10.46 -14.34 -7.52
CA ASN A 42 11.33 -14.74 -8.66
C ASN A 42 12.11 -13.58 -9.30
N ALA A 43 13.42 -13.56 -9.05
CA ALA A 43 14.39 -12.74 -9.78
C ALA A 43 14.51 -13.17 -11.25
N ASP A 44 13.38 -13.29 -11.93
CA ASP A 44 13.30 -13.28 -13.37
C ASP A 44 13.62 -11.85 -13.82
N SER A 45 14.30 -11.74 -14.96
CA SER A 45 14.89 -10.54 -15.55
C SER A 45 13.94 -9.36 -15.81
N ASP A 46 12.68 -9.46 -15.39
CA ASP A 46 11.58 -8.52 -15.68
C ASP A 46 11.43 -7.40 -14.63
N ASN A 47 12.23 -7.40 -13.55
CA ASN A 47 12.16 -6.39 -12.49
C ASN A 47 12.88 -5.06 -12.81
N VAL A 48 13.85 -5.04 -13.72
CA VAL A 48 14.48 -3.79 -14.20
C VAL A 48 13.46 -2.94 -15.00
N PRO A 49 12.67 -3.52 -15.93
CA PRO A 49 11.52 -2.85 -16.54
C PRO A 49 10.50 -2.29 -15.52
N TYR A 50 10.32 -2.94 -14.37
CA TYR A 50 9.39 -2.49 -13.34
C TYR A 50 9.84 -1.16 -12.70
N LEU A 51 11.10 -1.05 -12.30
CA LEU A 51 11.62 0.19 -11.73
C LEU A 51 11.64 1.30 -12.77
N GLU A 52 12.11 1.03 -13.98
CA GLU A 52 12.13 2.02 -15.06
C GLU A 52 10.72 2.58 -15.32
N LYS A 53 9.71 1.71 -15.39
CA LYS A 53 8.31 2.14 -15.56
C LYS A 53 7.78 2.95 -14.39
N ARG A 54 8.15 2.61 -13.15
CA ARG A 54 7.69 3.30 -11.94
C ARG A 54 8.38 4.65 -11.72
N LEU A 55 9.65 4.76 -12.11
CA LEU A 55 10.44 5.99 -11.97
C LEU A 55 10.08 7.01 -13.06
N ASN A 56 9.62 6.56 -14.23
CA ASN A 56 9.28 7.39 -15.38
C ASN A 56 7.78 7.72 -15.48
N GLU A 57 7.17 8.11 -14.36
CA GLU A 57 5.72 8.35 -14.30
C GLU A 57 5.25 9.52 -15.18
N VAL A 58 6.08 10.57 -15.38
CA VAL A 58 5.76 11.66 -16.32
C VAL A 58 5.59 11.14 -17.76
N THR A 59 6.39 10.16 -18.17
CA THR A 59 6.26 9.51 -19.49
C THR A 59 4.97 8.71 -19.58
N ASN A 60 4.59 8.00 -18.50
CA ASN A 60 3.31 7.29 -18.43
C ASN A 60 2.14 8.27 -18.59
N LEU A 61 2.15 9.39 -17.85
CA LEU A 61 1.10 10.43 -17.92
C LEU A 61 1.00 11.06 -19.32
N LYS A 62 2.14 11.35 -19.96
CA LYS A 62 2.16 11.85 -21.35
C LYS A 62 1.53 10.87 -22.34
N SER A 63 1.72 9.57 -22.15
CA SER A 63 1.07 8.55 -22.98
C SER A 63 -0.46 8.54 -22.83
N LEU A 64 -0.97 8.95 -21.67
CA LEU A 64 -2.41 9.05 -21.39
C LEU A 64 -3.05 10.27 -22.06
N LEU A 65 -2.30 11.36 -22.27
CA LEU A 65 -2.78 12.53 -23.03
C LEU A 65 -3.13 12.20 -24.49
N GLN A 66 -2.53 11.15 -25.04
CA GLN A 66 -2.76 10.71 -26.42
C GLN A 66 -4.00 9.81 -26.56
N ARG A 67 -4.66 9.47 -25.44
CA ARG A 67 -5.82 8.58 -25.44
C ARG A 67 -7.10 9.34 -25.76
N ASP A 68 -7.91 8.75 -26.62
CA ASP A 68 -9.19 9.28 -27.04
C ASP A 68 -10.31 8.95 -26.04
N ALA A 69 -11.51 9.49 -26.26
CA ALA A 69 -12.66 9.26 -25.39
C ALA A 69 -12.99 7.77 -25.22
N SER A 70 -12.90 7.00 -26.31
CA SER A 70 -13.28 5.58 -26.34
C SER A 70 -12.40 4.73 -25.42
N TYR A 71 -11.10 5.06 -25.32
CA TYR A 71 -10.19 4.42 -24.39
C TYR A 71 -10.67 4.55 -22.93
N TRP A 72 -11.04 5.76 -22.51
CA TRP A 72 -11.47 6.02 -21.13
C TRP A 72 -12.83 5.43 -20.83
N GLU A 73 -13.77 5.52 -21.78
CA GLU A 73 -15.05 4.83 -21.69
C GLU A 73 -14.86 3.32 -21.50
N GLY A 74 -13.97 2.70 -22.29
CA GLY A 74 -13.64 1.29 -22.18
C GLY A 74 -13.08 0.90 -20.81
N LEU A 75 -12.31 1.77 -20.16
CA LEU A 75 -11.84 1.54 -18.79
C LEU A 75 -13.00 1.56 -17.78
N VAL A 76 -13.89 2.55 -17.90
CA VAL A 76 -15.07 2.63 -17.02
C VAL A 76 -15.94 1.39 -17.18
N SER A 77 -16.25 0.98 -18.40
CA SER A 77 -17.00 -0.25 -18.67
C SER A 77 -16.28 -1.50 -18.17
N LYS A 78 -14.95 -1.58 -18.28
CA LYS A 78 -14.22 -2.77 -17.85
C LYS A 78 -14.23 -2.97 -16.34
N TYR A 79 -14.10 -1.89 -15.57
CA TYR A 79 -13.85 -1.96 -14.12
C TYR A 79 -15.05 -1.57 -13.27
N PHE A 80 -15.92 -0.67 -13.75
CA PHE A 80 -17.01 -0.12 -12.94
C PHE A 80 -18.39 -0.69 -13.27
N THR A 81 -18.57 -1.40 -14.39
CA THR A 81 -19.89 -1.98 -14.74
C THR A 81 -19.98 -3.49 -14.51
N LYS A 82 -18.93 -4.11 -13.98
CA LYS A 82 -18.97 -5.50 -13.50
C LYS A 82 -19.68 -5.57 -12.15
N ASP A 83 -20.12 -6.76 -11.77
CA ASP A 83 -20.72 -7.00 -10.45
C ASP A 83 -19.81 -6.48 -9.34
N GLN A 84 -20.35 -5.57 -8.52
CA GLN A 84 -19.63 -4.94 -7.42
C GLN A 84 -20.15 -5.47 -6.09
N ILE A 85 -19.24 -5.76 -5.17
CA ILE A 85 -19.57 -6.06 -3.78
C ILE A 85 -19.59 -4.74 -3.02
N ILE A 86 -20.76 -4.37 -2.53
CA ILE A 86 -20.92 -3.19 -1.68
C ILE A 86 -20.91 -3.64 -0.23
N VAL A 87 -19.91 -3.18 0.54
CA VAL A 87 -19.82 -3.42 1.99
C VAL A 87 -20.35 -2.19 2.71
N ILE A 88 -21.46 -2.36 3.42
CA ILE A 88 -22.05 -1.29 4.23
C ILE A 88 -21.65 -1.53 5.69
N GLY A 89 -20.78 -0.67 6.21
CA GLY A 89 -20.46 -0.64 7.64
C GLY A 89 -21.58 0.07 8.40
N ASN A 90 -22.22 -0.63 9.34
CA ASN A 90 -23.24 -0.03 10.20
C ASN A 90 -22.70 0.08 11.63
N PRO A 91 -22.64 1.30 12.22
CA PRO A 91 -22.11 1.46 13.56
C PRO A 91 -22.95 0.68 14.58
N ASN A 92 -22.28 -0.08 15.44
CA ASN A 92 -22.95 -0.90 16.46
C ASN A 92 -22.16 -0.86 17.76
N ALA A 93 -22.66 -0.11 18.74
CA ALA A 93 -22.02 0.04 20.05
C ALA A 93 -21.89 -1.30 20.79
N LYS A 94 -22.92 -2.17 20.71
CA LYS A 94 -22.86 -3.49 21.36
C LYS A 94 -21.76 -4.36 20.77
N LEU A 95 -21.53 -4.29 19.47
CA LEU A 95 -20.47 -5.03 18.81
C LEU A 95 -19.08 -4.57 19.28
N VAL A 96 -18.93 -3.29 19.62
CA VAL A 96 -17.67 -2.77 20.19
C VAL A 96 -17.42 -3.42 21.55
N ASP A 97 -18.42 -3.42 22.43
CA ASP A 97 -18.30 -4.02 23.77
C ASP A 97 -18.04 -5.54 23.68
N GLU A 98 -18.76 -6.24 22.80
CA GLU A 98 -18.57 -7.68 22.56
C GLU A 98 -17.16 -8.01 22.03
N LEU A 99 -16.61 -7.19 21.12
CA LEU A 99 -15.26 -7.36 20.60
C LEU A 99 -14.21 -7.09 21.69
N ALA A 100 -14.43 -6.08 22.54
CA ALA A 100 -13.55 -5.78 23.66
C ALA A 100 -13.52 -6.93 24.68
N GLU A 101 -14.69 -7.46 25.07
CA GLU A 101 -14.77 -8.61 25.96
C GLU A 101 -14.13 -9.87 25.36
N LYS A 102 -14.35 -10.11 24.06
CA LYS A 102 -13.76 -11.26 23.36
C LYS A 102 -12.24 -11.15 23.33
N GLU A 103 -11.71 -9.95 23.09
CA GLU A 103 -10.29 -9.71 23.08
C GLU A 103 -9.67 -9.88 24.48
N GLU A 104 -10.33 -9.37 25.53
CA GLU A 104 -9.88 -9.59 26.90
C GLU A 104 -9.83 -11.08 27.27
N LYS A 105 -10.87 -11.84 26.89
CA LYS A 105 -10.91 -13.30 27.08
C LYS A 105 -9.79 -14.01 26.31
N ARG A 106 -9.53 -13.59 25.06
CA ARG A 106 -8.45 -14.14 24.22
C ARG A 106 -7.09 -13.90 24.87
N VAL A 107 -6.85 -12.70 25.40
CA VAL A 107 -5.60 -12.32 26.08
C VAL A 107 -5.42 -13.12 27.38
N LYS A 108 -6.46 -13.23 28.23
CA LYS A 108 -6.39 -14.03 29.47
C LYS A 108 -6.05 -15.49 29.19
N ALA A 109 -6.73 -16.13 28.24
CA ALA A 109 -6.45 -17.50 27.84
C ALA A 109 -5.01 -17.66 27.29
N GLN A 110 -4.50 -16.65 26.58
CA GLN A 110 -3.12 -16.67 26.09
C GLN A 110 -2.10 -16.56 27.23
N VAL A 111 -2.36 -15.70 28.22
CA VAL A 111 -1.53 -15.56 29.43
C VAL A 111 -1.50 -16.87 30.22
N GLU A 112 -2.66 -17.48 30.47
CA GLU A 112 -2.78 -18.76 31.18
C GLU A 112 -2.03 -19.88 30.45
N ARG A 113 -2.20 -19.98 29.12
CA ARG A 113 -1.54 -21.00 28.30
C ARG A 113 -0.02 -20.86 28.29
N LEU A 114 0.50 -19.62 28.27
CA LEU A 114 1.94 -19.37 28.23
C LEU A 114 2.59 -19.52 29.61
N GLY A 115 1.88 -19.17 30.67
CA GLY A 115 2.44 -19.13 32.02
C GLY A 115 3.64 -18.19 32.15
N THR A 116 4.30 -18.21 33.29
CA THR A 116 5.43 -17.31 33.61
C THR A 116 6.62 -17.53 32.68
N GLU A 117 7.00 -18.79 32.46
CA GLU A 117 8.15 -19.16 31.62
C GLU A 117 7.92 -18.85 30.13
N GLY A 118 6.71 -19.12 29.61
CA GLY A 118 6.37 -18.80 28.23
C GLY A 118 6.35 -17.30 27.97
N LEU A 119 5.78 -16.53 28.90
CA LEU A 119 5.77 -15.06 28.81
C LEU A 119 7.18 -14.47 28.85
N LYS A 120 8.06 -14.98 29.71
CA LYS A 120 9.47 -14.56 29.78
C LYS A 120 10.18 -14.79 28.44
N LYS A 121 10.02 -15.97 27.85
CA LYS A 121 10.60 -16.29 26.52
C LYS A 121 10.06 -15.38 25.41
N CYS A 122 8.76 -15.09 25.41
CA CYS A 122 8.18 -14.14 24.46
C CYS A 122 8.77 -12.73 24.64
N GLY A 123 8.96 -12.27 25.88
CA GLY A 123 9.60 -11.00 26.18
C GLY A 123 11.04 -10.92 25.67
N GLU A 124 11.84 -11.95 25.91
CA GLU A 124 13.23 -12.03 25.40
C GLU A 124 13.27 -12.04 23.86
N ALA A 125 12.35 -12.77 23.22
CA ALA A 125 12.24 -12.80 21.77
C ALA A 125 11.85 -11.43 21.19
N LEU A 126 10.92 -10.73 21.84
CA LEU A 126 10.51 -9.38 21.46
C LEU A 126 11.68 -8.40 21.58
N GLN A 127 12.40 -8.40 22.70
CA GLN A 127 13.57 -7.53 22.89
C GLN A 127 14.65 -7.78 21.85
N LYS A 128 14.93 -9.06 21.52
CA LYS A 128 15.88 -9.41 20.46
C LYS A 128 15.42 -8.90 19.08
N ALA A 129 14.13 -8.98 18.78
CA ALA A 129 13.58 -8.48 17.53
C ALA A 129 13.67 -6.94 17.44
N VAL A 130 13.35 -6.23 18.52
CA VAL A 130 13.50 -4.77 18.61
C VAL A 130 14.96 -4.37 18.41
N ALA A 131 15.89 -4.97 19.16
CA ALA A 131 17.31 -4.69 19.03
C ALA A 131 17.86 -4.97 17.61
N LYS A 132 17.31 -5.96 16.89
CA LYS A 132 17.67 -6.21 15.50
C LYS A 132 17.16 -5.13 14.55
N ASN A 133 15.98 -4.57 14.81
CA ASN A 133 15.35 -3.57 13.93
C ASN A 133 15.81 -2.13 14.21
N GLU A 134 16.20 -1.81 15.45
CA GLU A 134 16.71 -0.48 15.84
C GLU A 134 18.19 -0.25 15.50
N VAL A 135 18.92 -1.31 15.12
CA VAL A 135 20.35 -1.23 14.71
C VAL A 135 20.51 -1.04 13.19
N CYS A 136 19.42 -0.67 12.49
CA CYS A 136 19.45 -0.29 11.08
C CYS A 136 19.60 1.22 10.89
#